data_AF-A0A3B9F0B4-F1
#
_entry.id   AF-A0A3B9F0B4-F1
#
_cell.length_a   1.000
_cell.length_b   1.000
_cell.length_c   1.000
_cell.angle_alpha   90.00
_cell.angle_beta   90.00
_cell.angle_gamma   90.00
#
_symmetry.space_group_name_H-M   'P 1'
#
loop_
_entity.id
_entity.type
_entity.pdbx_description
1 polymer ?
#
loop_
_entity_poly.entity_id
_entity_poly.type
_entity_poly.pdbx_seq_one_letter_code
_entity_poly.pdbx_strand_id
1 'polypeptide(L)'
;MGVTQNSGSTKGLKTTLVGIIASALLALIKALGGIFGNSYALIADAIESAADVFTSAMLWMGLKWSAKPPDENHPYGHGKAEALVAIGISVALMVAAGIIIRDSIFHIQRPHKTPAPFTLVILVLVILTKELLYRYVIRTGAEINSGAVKADAFHHRSDAITSAAAFVGISIALIGGEGFEVADDYAALLAGAFIIYNAYGIARPAIGELLDEEMDPELHDQIKSYASEVDGVRRIQQLRTRKMGTVYHIDLHVWVDALLTVREGHIIAHRVKDHILESVSQVQDVHIHIEPDSEPGN
;
A
#
# COMPACT_ATOMS: atom_id res chain seq x y z
N MET A 1 -13.76 -23.51 -18.06
CA MET A 1 -13.94 -22.36 -17.15
C MET A 1 -12.82 -21.30 -17.22
N GLY A 2 -11.98 -21.26 -18.27
CA GLY A 2 -10.77 -20.41 -18.29
C GLY A 2 -10.81 -19.11 -19.12
N VAL A 3 -11.93 -18.72 -19.73
CA VAL A 3 -11.97 -17.59 -20.70
C VAL A 3 -12.40 -16.27 -20.06
N THR A 4 -13.21 -16.27 -19.00
CA THR A 4 -13.73 -15.05 -18.35
C THR A 4 -12.78 -14.40 -17.35
N GLN A 5 -11.87 -15.16 -16.71
CA GLN A 5 -10.89 -14.58 -15.78
C GLN A 5 -9.83 -13.72 -16.50
N ASN A 6 -9.42 -14.12 -17.71
CA ASN A 6 -8.35 -13.43 -18.45
C ASN A 6 -8.81 -12.05 -18.97
N SER A 7 -10.09 -11.91 -19.34
CA SER A 7 -10.66 -10.62 -19.76
C SER A 7 -10.85 -9.64 -18.59
N GLY A 8 -11.23 -10.13 -17.40
CA GLY A 8 -11.41 -9.30 -16.20
C GLY A 8 -10.09 -8.72 -15.69
N SER A 9 -9.04 -9.54 -15.62
CA SER A 9 -7.69 -9.11 -15.23
C SER A 9 -7.11 -8.07 -16.21
N THR A 10 -7.26 -8.31 -17.52
CA THR A 10 -6.81 -7.37 -18.56
C THR A 10 -7.58 -6.03 -18.51
N LYS A 11 -8.88 -6.05 -18.19
CA LYS A 11 -9.71 -4.84 -18.03
C LYS A 11 -9.32 -4.06 -16.77
N GLY A 12 -8.99 -4.75 -15.68
CA GLY A 12 -8.43 -4.15 -14.46
C GLY A 12 -7.11 -3.45 -14.71
N LEU A 13 -6.14 -4.14 -15.33
CA LEU A 13 -4.82 -3.58 -15.67
C LEU A 13 -4.90 -2.33 -16.55
N LYS A 14 -5.76 -2.36 -17.59
CA LYS A 14 -5.99 -1.19 -18.45
C LYS A 14 -6.61 -0.02 -17.69
N THR A 15 -7.52 -0.30 -16.77
CA THR A 15 -8.20 0.72 -15.97
C THR A 15 -7.24 1.39 -14.98
N THR A 16 -6.42 0.61 -14.28
CA THR A 16 -5.37 1.12 -13.41
C THR A 16 -4.32 1.92 -14.19
N LEU A 17 -3.92 1.48 -15.39
CA LEU A 17 -2.99 2.24 -16.24
C LEU A 17 -3.54 3.61 -16.65
N VAL A 18 -4.83 3.68 -17.00
CA VAL A 18 -5.50 4.96 -17.29
C VAL A 18 -5.49 5.86 -16.04
N GLY A 19 -5.76 5.30 -14.86
CA GLY A 19 -5.69 6.02 -13.58
C GLY A 19 -4.29 6.58 -13.28
N ILE A 20 -3.23 5.81 -13.55
CA ILE A 20 -1.83 6.23 -13.38
C ILE A 20 -1.48 7.37 -14.34
N ILE A 21 -1.78 7.22 -15.63
CA ILE A 21 -1.48 8.25 -16.64
C ILE A 21 -2.24 9.55 -16.33
N ALA A 22 -3.53 9.43 -15.99
CA ALA A 22 -4.33 10.60 -15.62
C ALA A 22 -3.80 11.28 -14.36
N SER A 23 -3.42 10.51 -13.34
CA SER A 23 -2.85 11.05 -12.09
C SER A 23 -1.49 11.73 -12.34
N ALA A 24 -0.64 11.20 -13.22
CA ALA A 24 0.63 11.81 -13.61
C ALA A 24 0.43 13.14 -14.35
N LEU A 25 -0.53 13.19 -15.29
CA LEU A 25 -0.88 14.44 -15.97
C LEU A 25 -1.45 15.48 -15.00
N LEU A 26 -2.34 15.07 -14.09
CA LEU A 26 -2.88 15.96 -13.07
C LEU A 26 -1.79 16.47 -12.13
N ALA A 27 -0.85 15.63 -11.69
CA ALA A 27 0.28 16.04 -10.85
C ALA A 27 1.11 17.16 -11.52
N LEU A 28 1.40 17.03 -12.83
CA LEU A 28 2.12 18.06 -13.58
C LEU A 28 1.32 19.37 -13.68
N ILE A 29 0.02 19.28 -13.99
CA ILE A 29 -0.85 20.46 -14.08
C ILE A 29 -0.94 21.18 -12.74
N LYS A 30 -1.10 20.43 -11.63
CA LYS A 30 -1.11 20.99 -10.26
C LYS A 30 0.21 21.64 -9.92
N ALA A 31 1.35 20.98 -10.19
CA ALA A 31 2.67 21.52 -9.88
C ALA A 31 2.93 22.85 -10.61
N LEU A 32 2.68 22.90 -11.93
CA LEU A 32 2.84 24.12 -12.71
C LEU A 32 1.84 25.19 -12.27
N GLY A 33 0.59 24.82 -12.03
CA GLY A 33 -0.46 25.71 -11.56
C GLY A 33 -0.16 26.33 -10.20
N GLY A 34 0.41 25.55 -9.28
CA GLY A 34 0.78 25.99 -7.93
C GLY A 34 1.98 26.95 -7.95
N ILE A 35 3.01 26.64 -8.74
CA ILE A 35 4.20 27.52 -8.89
C ILE A 35 3.83 28.83 -9.56
N PHE A 36 3.15 28.80 -10.71
CA PHE A 36 2.78 30.03 -11.42
C PHE A 36 1.64 30.80 -10.74
N GLY A 37 0.80 30.08 -9.99
CA GLY A 37 -0.35 30.64 -9.30
C GLY A 37 -0.07 31.10 -7.87
N ASN A 38 1.15 30.89 -7.36
CA ASN A 38 1.53 31.16 -5.96
C ASN A 38 0.55 30.54 -4.96
N SER A 39 0.16 29.26 -5.17
CA SER A 39 -0.71 28.53 -4.23
C SER A 39 0.03 27.36 -3.62
N TYR A 40 0.20 27.42 -2.31
CA TYR A 40 0.87 26.37 -1.55
C TYR A 40 -0.03 25.16 -1.37
N ALA A 41 -1.34 25.36 -1.24
CA ALA A 41 -2.29 24.25 -1.18
C ALA A 41 -2.29 23.44 -2.50
N LEU A 42 -2.17 24.12 -3.65
CA LEU A 42 -2.08 23.44 -4.96
C LEU A 42 -0.74 22.71 -5.14
N ILE A 43 0.35 23.24 -4.60
CA ILE A 43 1.65 22.54 -4.57
C ILE A 43 1.57 21.30 -3.67
N ALA A 44 0.95 21.39 -2.49
CA ALA A 44 0.77 20.24 -1.60
C ALA A 44 -0.03 19.12 -2.27
N ASP A 45 -1.14 19.47 -2.93
CA ASP A 45 -1.96 18.56 -3.71
C ASP A 45 -1.20 17.96 -4.92
N ALA A 46 -0.24 18.70 -5.51
CA ALA A 46 0.66 18.19 -6.54
C ALA A 46 1.65 17.16 -6.00
N ILE A 47 2.24 17.42 -4.82
CA ILE A 47 3.17 16.49 -4.16
C ILE A 47 2.46 15.19 -3.79
N GLU A 48 1.24 15.27 -3.25
CA GLU A 48 0.42 14.09 -2.96
C GLU A 48 0.17 13.27 -4.24
N SER A 49 -0.26 13.91 -5.33
CA SER A 49 -0.48 13.21 -6.61
C SER A 49 0.81 12.62 -7.21
N ALA A 50 1.96 13.28 -7.01
CA ALA A 50 3.25 12.73 -7.42
C ALA A 50 3.65 11.52 -6.56
N ALA A 51 3.34 11.54 -5.27
CA ALA A 51 3.52 10.41 -4.35
C ALA A 51 2.75 9.18 -4.82
N ASP A 52 1.50 9.36 -5.24
CA ASP A 52 0.65 8.28 -5.74
C ASP A 52 1.21 7.65 -7.02
N VAL A 53 1.65 8.49 -7.96
CA VAL A 53 2.26 8.04 -9.22
C VAL A 53 3.55 7.27 -8.92
N PHE A 54 4.36 7.78 -8.00
CA PHE A 54 5.60 7.12 -7.62
C PHE A 54 5.34 5.81 -6.86
N THR A 55 4.38 5.77 -5.95
CA THR A 55 3.95 4.55 -5.24
C THR A 55 3.42 3.51 -6.21
N SER A 56 2.64 3.93 -7.20
CA SER A 56 2.13 3.07 -8.28
C SER A 56 3.26 2.54 -9.18
N ALA A 57 4.23 3.38 -9.53
CA ALA A 57 5.41 2.97 -10.30
C ALA A 57 6.29 2.00 -9.49
N MET A 58 6.37 2.19 -8.18
CA MET A 58 7.14 1.34 -7.27
C MET A 58 6.43 0.02 -7.00
N LEU A 59 5.10 -0.01 -6.92
CA LEU A 59 4.33 -1.26 -6.96
C LEU A 59 4.59 -2.03 -8.25
N TRP A 60 4.58 -1.34 -9.40
CA TRP A 60 4.88 -1.97 -10.68
C TRP A 60 6.33 -2.50 -10.75
N MET A 61 7.31 -1.73 -10.28
CA MET A 61 8.71 -2.18 -10.20
C MET A 61 8.91 -3.27 -9.15
N GLY A 62 8.23 -3.19 -8.01
CA GLY A 62 8.24 -4.15 -6.91
C GLY A 62 7.71 -5.49 -7.36
N LEU A 63 6.59 -5.52 -8.09
CA LEU A 63 6.07 -6.73 -8.73
C LEU A 63 7.07 -7.32 -9.75
N LYS A 64 7.74 -6.46 -10.52
CA LYS A 64 8.74 -6.90 -11.51
C LYS A 64 10.03 -7.44 -10.86
N TRP A 65 10.47 -6.86 -9.75
CA TRP A 65 11.70 -7.24 -9.05
C TRP A 65 11.46 -8.38 -8.07
N SER A 66 10.33 -8.41 -7.36
CA SER A 66 9.91 -9.52 -6.50
C SER A 66 9.74 -10.83 -7.28
N ALA A 67 9.37 -10.75 -8.56
CA ALA A 67 9.34 -11.90 -9.47
C ALA A 67 10.74 -12.42 -9.87
N LYS A 68 11.84 -11.73 -9.48
CA LYS A 68 13.20 -12.21 -9.74
C LYS A 68 13.49 -13.39 -8.80
N PRO A 69 13.92 -14.56 -9.34
CA PRO A 69 14.19 -15.73 -8.52
C PRO A 69 15.35 -15.46 -7.53
N PRO A 70 15.45 -16.27 -6.45
CA PRO A 70 16.60 -16.27 -5.55
C PRO A 70 17.94 -16.35 -6.30
N ASP A 71 18.94 -15.64 -5.81
CA ASP A 71 20.31 -15.71 -6.32
C ASP A 71 21.31 -16.04 -5.19
N GLU A 72 22.58 -16.24 -5.53
CA GLU A 72 23.61 -16.67 -4.55
C GLU A 72 23.77 -15.69 -3.38
N ASN A 73 23.53 -14.40 -3.61
CA ASN A 73 23.63 -13.37 -2.58
C ASN A 73 22.32 -13.17 -1.80
N HIS A 74 21.18 -13.60 -2.37
CA HIS A 74 19.86 -13.50 -1.77
C HIS A 74 19.09 -14.83 -1.89
N PRO A 75 19.41 -15.83 -1.04
CA PRO A 75 18.81 -17.17 -1.10
C PRO A 75 17.30 -17.20 -0.84
N TYR A 76 16.77 -16.20 -0.13
CA TYR A 76 15.33 -16.03 0.11
C TYR A 76 14.66 -15.09 -0.91
N GLY A 77 15.38 -14.71 -1.97
CA GLY A 77 14.89 -13.79 -2.99
C GLY A 77 14.95 -12.31 -2.58
N HIS A 78 14.31 -11.46 -3.38
CA HIS A 78 14.42 -10.01 -3.30
C HIS A 78 13.14 -9.32 -2.78
N GLY A 79 12.23 -10.07 -2.13
CA GLY A 79 10.93 -9.55 -1.70
C GLY A 79 11.03 -8.30 -0.82
N LYS A 80 11.97 -8.28 0.13
CA LYS A 80 12.19 -7.13 1.05
C LYS A 80 12.61 -5.83 0.35
N ALA A 81 13.02 -5.87 -0.92
CA ALA A 81 13.31 -4.66 -1.69
C ALA A 81 12.07 -3.75 -1.81
N GLU A 82 10.87 -4.35 -1.85
CA GLU A 82 9.60 -3.60 -1.87
C GLU A 82 9.43 -2.76 -0.60
N ALA A 83 9.64 -3.36 0.57
CA ALA A 83 9.57 -2.67 1.86
C ALA A 83 10.62 -1.54 1.98
N LEU A 84 11.86 -1.78 1.53
CA LEU A 84 12.92 -0.74 1.53
C LEU A 84 12.55 0.46 0.65
N VAL A 85 11.98 0.20 -0.53
CA VAL A 85 11.50 1.23 -1.43
C VAL A 85 10.36 2.02 -0.79
N ALA A 86 9.36 1.34 -0.20
CA ALA A 86 8.23 1.98 0.46
C ALA A 86 8.67 2.92 1.60
N ILE A 87 9.67 2.53 2.38
CA ILE A 87 10.28 3.39 3.40
C ILE A 87 10.94 4.61 2.77
N GLY A 88 11.70 4.44 1.69
CA GLY A 88 12.31 5.56 0.95
C GLY A 88 11.28 6.59 0.48
N ILE A 89 10.13 6.13 -0.03
CA ILE A 89 9.01 6.99 -0.43
C ILE A 89 8.45 7.74 0.77
N SER A 90 8.14 7.03 1.85
CA SER A 90 7.60 7.66 3.06
C SER A 90 8.55 8.72 3.62
N VAL A 91 9.86 8.49 3.60
CA VAL A 91 10.86 9.49 4.03
C VAL A 91 10.82 10.71 3.13
N ALA A 92 10.80 10.52 1.80
CA ALA A 92 10.70 11.64 0.86
C ALA A 92 9.42 12.46 1.07
N LEU A 93 8.28 11.81 1.33
CA LEU A 93 7.01 12.48 1.63
C LEU A 93 7.03 13.22 2.95
N MET A 94 7.61 12.65 4.00
CA MET A 94 7.78 13.35 5.27
C MET A 94 8.65 14.60 5.12
N VAL A 95 9.72 14.53 4.32
CA VAL A 95 10.55 15.71 4.01
C VAL A 95 9.73 16.76 3.25
N ALA A 96 8.99 16.36 2.22
CA ALA A 96 8.15 17.27 1.44
C ALA A 96 7.07 17.94 2.30
N ALA A 97 6.36 17.16 3.12
CA ALA A 97 5.36 17.66 4.06
C ALA A 97 5.99 18.60 5.10
N GLY A 98 7.17 18.27 5.62
CA GLY A 98 7.92 19.15 6.52
C GLY A 98 8.27 20.49 5.88
N ILE A 99 8.66 20.50 4.61
CA ILE A 99 8.90 21.73 3.84
C ILE A 99 7.60 22.52 3.68
N ILE A 100 6.51 21.88 3.25
CA ILE A 100 5.19 22.53 3.09
C ILE A 100 4.72 23.15 4.41
N ILE A 101 4.77 22.40 5.51
CA ILE A 101 4.32 22.87 6.82
C ILE A 101 5.18 24.03 7.29
N ARG A 102 6.51 23.94 7.15
CA ARG A 102 7.42 25.03 7.50
C ARG A 102 7.11 26.29 6.70
N ASP A 103 6.95 26.15 5.38
CA ASP A 103 6.70 27.28 4.49
C ASP A 103 5.32 27.89 4.78
N SER A 104 4.29 27.06 4.99
CA SER A 104 2.96 27.51 5.40
C SER A 104 3.01 28.30 6.71
N ILE A 105 3.71 27.81 7.74
CA ILE A 105 3.88 28.53 9.02
C ILE A 105 4.60 29.88 8.82
N PHE A 106 5.60 29.93 7.95
CA PHE A 106 6.35 31.14 7.67
C PHE A 106 5.50 32.18 6.93
N HIS A 107 4.65 31.76 5.98
CA HIS A 107 3.75 32.62 5.23
C HIS A 107 2.56 33.08 6.07
N ILE A 108 2.05 32.27 7.00
CA ILE A 108 1.06 32.72 7.98
C ILE A 108 1.56 33.94 8.78
N GLN A 109 2.87 34.04 9.01
CA GLN A 109 3.49 35.13 9.77
C GLN A 109 3.92 36.32 8.90
N ARG A 110 3.90 36.20 7.57
CA ARG A 110 4.39 37.24 6.65
C ARG A 110 3.40 37.48 5.51
N PRO A 111 2.97 38.73 5.26
CA PRO A 111 2.09 39.03 4.13
C PRO A 111 2.68 38.50 2.82
N HIS A 112 1.88 37.72 2.09
CA HIS A 112 2.26 37.14 0.81
C HIS A 112 1.14 37.38 -0.20
N LYS A 113 1.46 37.27 -1.50
CA LYS A 113 0.44 37.50 -2.53
C LYS A 113 -0.67 36.44 -2.44
N THR A 114 -1.91 36.88 -2.62
CA THR A 114 -3.06 35.98 -2.82
C THR A 114 -2.79 35.00 -3.97
N PRO A 115 -3.25 33.74 -3.85
CA PRO A 115 -3.28 32.81 -4.97
C PRO A 115 -3.94 33.41 -6.21
N ALA A 116 -3.44 33.10 -7.40
CA ALA A 116 -4.03 33.58 -8.64
C ALA A 116 -5.39 32.89 -8.93
N PRO A 117 -6.45 33.59 -9.38
CA PRO A 117 -7.79 33.00 -9.55
C PRO A 117 -7.87 31.76 -10.46
N PHE A 118 -6.91 31.59 -11.39
CA PHE A 118 -6.88 30.41 -12.26
C PHE A 118 -6.56 29.11 -11.52
N THR A 119 -5.99 29.17 -10.31
CA THR A 119 -5.71 27.97 -9.47
C THR A 119 -7.00 27.27 -9.06
N LEU A 120 -8.11 28.01 -8.84
CA LEU A 120 -9.42 27.43 -8.59
C LEU A 120 -9.95 26.65 -9.79
N VAL A 121 -9.75 27.17 -11.01
CA VAL A 121 -10.18 26.47 -12.23
C VAL A 121 -9.42 25.15 -12.38
N ILE A 122 -8.13 25.15 -12.07
CA ILE A 122 -7.30 23.93 -12.04
C ILE A 122 -7.85 22.93 -11.02
N LEU A 123 -8.14 23.36 -9.78
CA LEU A 123 -8.68 22.47 -8.75
C LEU A 123 -10.06 21.92 -9.09
N VAL A 124 -10.94 22.72 -9.67
CA VAL A 124 -12.25 22.22 -10.15
C VAL A 124 -12.05 21.13 -11.20
N LEU A 125 -11.15 21.33 -12.16
CA LEU A 125 -10.82 20.32 -13.17
C LEU A 125 -10.24 19.05 -12.53
N VAL A 126 -9.36 19.18 -11.54
CA VAL A 126 -8.79 18.05 -10.79
C VAL A 126 -9.90 17.27 -10.08
N ILE A 127 -10.73 17.94 -9.28
CA ILE A 127 -11.79 17.31 -8.47
C ILE A 127 -12.77 16.58 -9.40
N LEU A 128 -13.19 17.22 -10.50
CA LEU A 128 -14.06 16.60 -11.49
C LEU A 128 -13.39 15.39 -12.15
N THR A 129 -12.12 15.49 -12.52
CA THR A 129 -11.40 14.37 -13.16
C THR A 129 -11.25 13.20 -12.20
N LYS A 130 -10.88 13.43 -10.94
CA LYS A 130 -10.75 12.38 -9.91
C LYS A 130 -12.09 11.75 -9.57
N GLU A 131 -13.18 12.52 -9.48
CA GLU A 131 -14.53 11.98 -9.28
C GLU A 131 -15.00 11.14 -10.48
N LEU A 132 -14.69 11.57 -11.71
CA LEU A 132 -14.98 10.77 -12.90
C LEU A 132 -14.18 9.47 -12.93
N LEU A 133 -12.88 9.51 -12.57
CA LEU A 133 -12.05 8.33 -12.42
C LEU A 133 -12.61 7.40 -11.33
N TYR A 134 -12.97 7.92 -10.16
CA TYR A 134 -13.62 7.14 -9.11
C TYR A 134 -14.83 6.39 -9.66
N ARG A 135 -15.75 7.09 -10.33
CA ARG A 135 -16.97 6.48 -10.91
C ARG A 135 -16.65 5.42 -11.97
N TYR A 136 -15.62 5.64 -12.77
CA TYR A 136 -15.19 4.67 -13.79
C TYR A 136 -14.56 3.42 -13.17
N VAL A 137 -13.62 3.60 -12.24
CA VAL A 137 -12.88 2.52 -11.58
C VAL A 137 -13.79 1.72 -10.64
N ILE A 138 -14.70 2.37 -9.89
CA ILE A 138 -15.62 1.66 -8.98
C ILE A 138 -16.63 0.79 -9.75
N ARG A 139 -17.12 1.27 -10.91
CA ARG A 139 -17.99 0.48 -11.80
C ARG A 139 -17.23 -0.72 -12.33
N THR A 140 -16.02 -0.51 -12.82
CA THR A 140 -15.17 -1.61 -13.31
C THR A 140 -14.88 -2.63 -12.21
N GLY A 141 -14.54 -2.17 -11.00
CA GLY A 141 -14.29 -3.01 -9.83
C GLY A 141 -15.53 -3.81 -9.39
N ALA A 142 -16.72 -3.24 -9.52
CA ALA A 142 -17.98 -3.96 -9.30
C ALA A 142 -18.26 -5.01 -10.39
N GLU A 143 -18.07 -4.67 -11.67
CA GLU A 143 -18.26 -5.58 -12.81
C GLU A 143 -17.35 -6.81 -12.75
N ILE A 144 -16.09 -6.63 -12.36
CA ILE A 144 -15.10 -7.73 -12.27
C ILE A 144 -15.03 -8.34 -10.87
N ASN A 145 -15.88 -7.86 -9.95
CA ASN A 145 -15.90 -8.21 -8.53
C ASN A 145 -14.52 -8.22 -7.84
N SER A 146 -13.67 -7.24 -8.16
CA SER A 146 -12.31 -7.13 -7.59
C SER A 146 -12.28 -6.14 -6.43
N GLY A 147 -11.93 -6.64 -5.24
CA GLY A 147 -11.69 -5.80 -4.06
C GLY A 147 -10.55 -4.81 -4.26
N ALA A 148 -9.47 -5.23 -4.94
CA ALA A 148 -8.31 -4.38 -5.22
C ALA A 148 -8.67 -3.18 -6.12
N VAL A 149 -9.43 -3.40 -7.19
CA VAL A 149 -9.88 -2.30 -8.07
C VAL A 149 -10.89 -1.39 -7.38
N LYS A 150 -11.74 -1.93 -6.49
CA LYS A 150 -12.61 -1.10 -5.65
C LYS A 150 -11.81 -0.22 -4.69
N ALA A 151 -10.74 -0.76 -4.07
CA ALA A 151 -9.86 0.00 -3.18
C ALA A 151 -9.16 1.15 -3.92
N ASP A 152 -8.63 0.90 -5.12
CA ASP A 152 -8.03 1.93 -6.00
C ASP A 152 -9.03 3.04 -6.34
N ALA A 153 -10.30 2.69 -6.58
CA ALA A 153 -11.34 3.68 -6.77
C ALA A 153 -11.52 4.58 -5.52
N PHE A 154 -11.59 3.99 -4.33
CA PHE A 154 -11.70 4.77 -3.10
C PHE A 154 -10.48 5.66 -2.84
N HIS A 155 -9.30 5.25 -3.30
CA HIS A 155 -8.10 6.10 -3.29
C HIS A 155 -8.31 7.38 -4.10
N HIS A 156 -8.77 7.26 -5.36
CA HIS A 156 -9.11 8.44 -6.18
C HIS A 156 -10.15 9.36 -5.54
N ARG A 157 -11.09 8.79 -4.76
CA ARG A 157 -12.08 9.58 -4.03
C ARG A 157 -11.48 10.29 -2.82
N SER A 158 -10.52 9.67 -2.13
CA SER A 158 -9.76 10.33 -1.07
C SER A 158 -9.01 11.55 -1.61
N ASP A 159 -8.32 11.41 -2.74
CA ASP A 159 -7.63 12.52 -3.40
C ASP A 159 -8.59 13.64 -3.82
N ALA A 160 -9.78 13.28 -4.32
CA ALA A 160 -10.79 14.28 -4.68
C ALA A 160 -11.24 15.09 -3.45
N ILE A 161 -11.30 14.45 -2.27
CA ILE A 161 -11.64 15.11 -1.00
C ILE A 161 -10.50 16.01 -0.53
N THR A 162 -9.24 15.57 -0.60
CA THR A 162 -8.09 16.42 -0.23
C THR A 162 -7.95 17.62 -1.18
N SER A 163 -8.10 17.42 -2.49
CA SER A 163 -8.15 18.52 -3.48
C SER A 163 -9.36 19.46 -3.24
N ALA A 164 -10.51 18.94 -2.78
CA ALA A 164 -11.66 19.77 -2.42
C ALA A 164 -11.42 20.61 -1.16
N ALA A 165 -10.70 20.08 -0.17
CA ALA A 165 -10.29 20.84 1.00
C ALA A 165 -9.36 22.00 0.61
N ALA A 166 -8.40 21.76 -0.29
CA ALA A 166 -7.57 22.82 -0.88
C ALA A 166 -8.40 23.87 -1.63
N PHE A 167 -9.39 23.45 -2.41
CA PHE A 167 -10.30 24.35 -3.14
C PHE A 167 -11.07 25.28 -2.19
N VAL A 168 -11.56 24.75 -1.06
CA VAL A 168 -12.24 25.57 -0.05
C VAL A 168 -11.28 26.60 0.54
N GLY A 169 -10.05 26.22 0.89
CA GLY A 169 -9.03 27.14 1.40
C GLY A 169 -8.71 28.30 0.46
N ILE A 170 -8.45 27.99 -0.81
CA ILE A 170 -8.17 29.00 -1.84
C ILE A 170 -9.40 29.88 -2.12
N SER A 171 -10.61 29.30 -2.11
CA SER A 171 -11.84 30.05 -2.32
C SER A 171 -12.06 31.09 -1.22
N ILE A 172 -11.78 30.72 0.05
CA ILE A 172 -11.84 31.65 1.18
C ILE A 172 -10.80 32.76 1.02
N ALA A 173 -9.57 32.43 0.62
CA ALA A 173 -8.51 33.42 0.39
C ALA A 173 -8.89 34.42 -0.71
N LEU A 174 -9.49 33.95 -1.81
CA LEU A 174 -9.85 34.79 -2.96
C LEU A 174 -11.11 35.63 -2.72
N ILE A 175 -12.14 35.08 -2.07
CA ILE A 175 -13.39 35.80 -1.79
C ILE A 175 -13.20 36.79 -0.64
N GLY A 176 -12.38 36.44 0.35
CA GLY A 176 -12.12 37.28 1.53
C GLY A 176 -11.25 38.51 1.24
N GLY A 177 -10.40 38.47 0.22
CA GLY A 177 -9.54 39.60 -0.16
C GLY A 177 -8.39 39.84 0.84
N GLU A 178 -7.95 41.11 0.97
CA GLU A 178 -6.84 41.49 1.85
C GLU A 178 -7.08 41.04 3.30
N GLY A 179 -6.14 40.26 3.85
CA GLY A 179 -6.22 39.70 5.21
C GLY A 179 -6.72 38.25 5.28
N PHE A 180 -7.31 37.69 4.21
CA PHE A 180 -7.69 36.28 4.14
C PHE A 180 -6.69 35.40 3.36
N GLU A 181 -5.57 35.99 2.93
CA GLU A 181 -4.46 35.34 2.18
C GLU A 181 -3.97 34.06 2.87
N VAL A 182 -3.96 34.11 4.20
CA VAL A 182 -3.54 33.05 5.13
C VAL A 182 -4.42 31.79 5.04
N ALA A 183 -5.62 31.87 4.46
CA ALA A 183 -6.50 30.72 4.32
C ALA A 183 -5.92 29.64 3.37
N ASP A 184 -5.13 30.02 2.36
CA ASP A 184 -4.38 29.07 1.52
C ASP A 184 -3.32 28.33 2.34
N ASP A 185 -2.60 29.03 3.22
CA ASP A 185 -1.58 28.42 4.09
C ASP A 185 -2.18 27.48 5.13
N TYR A 186 -3.34 27.82 5.72
CA TYR A 186 -4.04 26.90 6.62
C TYR A 186 -4.50 25.63 5.89
N ALA A 187 -4.95 25.75 4.65
CA ALA A 187 -5.28 24.59 3.82
C ALA A 187 -4.03 23.78 3.46
N ALA A 188 -2.91 24.43 3.15
CA ALA A 188 -1.62 23.78 2.91
C ALA A 188 -1.07 23.08 4.16
N LEU A 189 -1.26 23.66 5.34
CA LEU A 189 -0.88 23.05 6.62
C LEU A 189 -1.71 21.80 6.92
N LEU A 190 -3.02 21.87 6.68
CA LEU A 190 -3.91 20.71 6.79
C LEU A 190 -3.54 19.62 5.77
N ALA A 191 -3.26 19.99 4.52
CA ALA A 191 -2.77 19.06 3.50
C ALA A 191 -1.44 18.41 3.92
N GLY A 192 -0.50 19.19 4.48
CA GLY A 192 0.76 18.69 5.02
C GLY A 192 0.55 17.64 6.12
N ALA A 193 -0.42 17.83 7.02
CA ALA A 193 -0.77 16.84 8.03
C ALA A 193 -1.35 15.54 7.40
N PHE A 194 -2.18 15.65 6.37
CA PHE A 194 -2.66 14.50 5.60
C PHE A 194 -1.53 13.74 4.90
N ILE A 195 -0.56 14.46 4.29
CA ILE A 195 0.61 13.83 3.67
C ILE A 195 1.42 13.05 4.71
N ILE A 196 1.61 13.58 5.92
CA ILE A 196 2.29 12.85 7.01
C ILE A 196 1.52 11.59 7.39
N TYR A 197 0.20 11.68 7.52
CA TYR A 197 -0.65 10.54 7.82
C TYR A 197 -0.53 9.44 6.75
N ASN A 198 -0.59 9.81 5.46
CA ASN A 198 -0.43 8.88 4.34
C ASN A 198 0.98 8.28 4.31
N ALA A 199 2.02 9.09 4.53
CA ALA A 199 3.40 8.62 4.61
C ALA A 199 3.56 7.58 5.74
N TYR A 200 3.01 7.84 6.93
CA TYR A 200 3.00 6.87 8.03
C TYR A 200 2.27 5.57 7.65
N GLY A 201 1.13 5.67 6.96
CA GLY A 201 0.38 4.52 6.45
C GLY A 201 1.19 3.64 5.49
N ILE A 202 2.12 4.23 4.73
CA ILE A 202 3.07 3.51 3.86
C ILE A 202 4.25 2.94 4.67
N ALA A 203 4.83 3.75 5.56
CA ALA A 203 6.01 3.35 6.33
C ALA A 203 5.72 2.22 7.34
N ARG A 204 4.61 2.26 8.08
CA ARG A 204 4.36 1.26 9.14
C ARG A 204 4.38 -0.16 8.57
N PRO A 205 3.60 -0.53 7.55
CA PRO A 205 3.58 -1.91 7.06
C PRO A 205 4.94 -2.34 6.49
N ALA A 206 5.65 -1.41 5.85
CA ALA A 206 6.98 -1.67 5.30
C ALA A 206 8.03 -1.92 6.40
N ILE A 207 7.99 -1.13 7.49
CA ILE A 207 8.83 -1.36 8.67
C ILE A 207 8.47 -2.70 9.32
N GLY A 208 7.18 -3.00 9.46
CA GLY A 208 6.69 -4.28 9.94
C GLY A 208 7.26 -5.45 9.14
N GLU A 209 7.22 -5.39 7.81
CA GLU A 209 7.81 -6.41 6.93
C GLU A 209 9.33 -6.56 7.12
N LEU A 210 10.07 -5.46 7.32
CA LEU A 210 11.50 -5.54 7.61
C LEU A 210 11.80 -6.18 8.97
N LEU A 211 10.94 -5.95 9.96
CA LEU A 211 11.03 -6.50 11.31
C LEU A 211 10.44 -7.92 11.44
N ASP A 212 10.01 -8.52 10.33
CA ASP A 212 9.32 -9.82 10.31
C ASP A 212 8.06 -9.82 11.21
N GLU A 213 7.24 -8.77 11.09
CA GLU A 213 5.93 -8.66 11.76
C GLU A 213 5.02 -9.83 11.35
N GLU A 214 4.29 -10.35 12.32
CA GLU A 214 3.42 -11.52 12.17
C GLU A 214 2.30 -11.26 11.14
N MET A 215 1.85 -12.33 10.49
CA MET A 215 0.72 -12.27 9.57
C MET A 215 -0.62 -12.00 10.27
N ASP A 216 -1.66 -11.78 9.46
CA ASP A 216 -3.02 -11.63 9.94
C ASP A 216 -3.49 -12.83 10.78
N PRO A 217 -4.17 -12.62 11.93
CA PRO A 217 -4.61 -13.70 12.81
C PRO A 217 -5.49 -14.75 12.13
N GLU A 218 -6.35 -14.37 11.18
CA GLU A 218 -7.24 -15.30 10.48
C GLU A 218 -6.42 -16.25 9.60
N LEU A 219 -5.41 -15.72 8.90
CA LEU A 219 -4.52 -16.52 8.05
C LEU A 219 -3.62 -17.44 8.91
N HIS A 220 -3.13 -16.91 10.03
CA HIS A 220 -2.34 -17.67 10.99
C HIS A 220 -3.14 -18.88 11.53
N ASP A 221 -4.40 -18.69 11.89
CA ASP A 221 -5.25 -19.76 12.40
C ASP A 221 -5.65 -20.76 11.31
N GLN A 222 -5.86 -20.30 10.06
CA GLN A 222 -6.06 -21.18 8.91
C GLN A 222 -4.87 -22.11 8.69
N ILE A 223 -3.63 -21.58 8.72
CA ILE A 223 -2.42 -22.40 8.57
C ILE A 223 -2.31 -23.45 9.68
N LYS A 224 -2.62 -23.08 10.93
CA LYS A 224 -2.67 -24.06 12.03
C LYS A 224 -3.71 -25.14 11.80
N SER A 225 -4.88 -24.78 11.30
CA SER A 225 -5.95 -25.73 10.97
C SER A 225 -5.47 -26.72 9.91
N TYR A 226 -4.97 -26.23 8.77
CA TYR A 226 -4.45 -27.09 7.69
C TYR A 226 -3.33 -28.00 8.19
N ALA A 227 -2.37 -27.46 8.94
CA ALA A 227 -1.29 -28.28 9.50
C ALA A 227 -1.81 -29.41 10.42
N SER A 228 -2.90 -29.16 11.15
CA SER A 228 -3.50 -30.13 12.08
C SER A 228 -4.37 -31.19 11.41
N GLU A 229 -4.75 -31.00 10.14
CA GLU A 229 -5.53 -31.98 9.36
C GLU A 229 -4.68 -33.17 8.90
N VAL A 230 -3.35 -33.03 8.90
CA VAL A 230 -2.44 -34.06 8.41
C VAL A 230 -2.28 -35.19 9.44
N ASP A 231 -2.53 -36.42 9.00
CA ASP A 231 -2.39 -37.61 9.83
C ASP A 231 -0.96 -37.76 10.38
N GLY A 232 -0.87 -38.07 11.68
CA GLY A 232 0.38 -38.12 12.44
C GLY A 232 0.77 -36.83 13.16
N VAL A 233 0.09 -35.70 12.90
CA VAL A 233 0.24 -34.47 13.67
C VAL A 233 -0.56 -34.55 14.96
N ARG A 234 0.12 -34.41 16.11
CA ARG A 234 -0.53 -34.38 17.43
C ARG A 234 -0.91 -32.97 17.85
N ARG A 235 0.01 -32.02 17.67
CA ARG A 235 -0.15 -30.63 18.10
C ARG A 235 0.78 -29.71 17.32
N ILE A 236 0.32 -28.48 17.09
CA ILE A 236 1.16 -27.39 16.61
C ILE A 236 1.58 -26.54 17.82
N GLN A 237 2.89 -26.47 18.10
CA GLN A 237 3.39 -25.70 19.24
C GLN A 237 3.66 -24.24 18.89
N GLN A 238 4.36 -24.03 17.78
CA GLN A 238 4.80 -22.71 17.36
C GLN A 238 4.62 -22.57 15.87
N LEU A 239 4.02 -21.46 15.46
CA LEU A 239 3.95 -21.00 14.09
C LEU A 239 4.58 -19.61 14.10
N ARG A 240 5.67 -19.43 13.35
CA ARG A 240 6.25 -18.12 13.09
C ARG A 240 6.18 -17.86 11.61
N THR A 241 5.94 -16.59 11.28
CA THR A 241 5.74 -16.19 9.90
C THR A 241 6.60 -14.98 9.60
N ARG A 242 7.08 -14.89 8.37
CA ARG A 242 7.81 -13.73 7.88
C ARG A 242 7.36 -13.43 6.46
N LYS A 243 7.12 -12.16 6.18
CA LYS A 243 6.67 -11.70 4.87
C LYS A 243 7.86 -11.31 4.00
N MET A 244 7.81 -11.70 2.73
CA MET A 244 8.81 -11.40 1.70
C MET A 244 8.09 -10.88 0.46
N GLY A 245 7.83 -9.57 0.39
CA GLY A 245 7.03 -8.98 -0.67
C GLY A 245 5.58 -9.46 -0.60
N THR A 246 5.10 -10.20 -1.60
CA THR A 246 3.70 -10.66 -1.64
C THR A 246 3.44 -12.03 -1.01
N VAL A 247 4.50 -12.71 -0.56
CA VAL A 247 4.44 -14.10 -0.07
C VAL A 247 4.98 -14.23 1.35
N TYR A 248 4.63 -15.33 2.00
CA TYR A 248 5.06 -15.68 3.35
C TYR A 248 6.00 -16.88 3.35
N HIS A 249 7.02 -16.81 4.22
CA HIS A 249 7.79 -17.95 4.67
C HIS A 249 7.37 -18.30 6.09
N ILE A 250 7.28 -19.60 6.37
CA ILE A 250 6.75 -20.11 7.62
C ILE A 250 7.77 -21.01 8.30
N ASP A 251 7.94 -20.84 9.61
CA ASP A 251 8.59 -21.80 10.49
C ASP A 251 7.55 -22.43 11.41
N LEU A 252 7.40 -23.75 11.34
CA LEU A 252 6.38 -24.50 12.06
C LEU A 252 7.02 -25.57 12.95
N HIS A 253 6.62 -25.64 14.22
CA HIS A 253 6.99 -26.73 15.12
C HIS A 253 5.79 -27.67 15.30
N VAL A 254 5.97 -28.92 14.88
CA VAL A 254 4.92 -29.93 14.81
C VAL A 254 5.27 -31.08 15.74
N TRP A 255 4.37 -31.40 16.66
CA TRP A 255 4.51 -32.53 17.57
C TRP A 255 4.00 -33.80 16.90
N VAL A 256 4.82 -34.84 16.93
CA VAL A 256 4.49 -36.18 16.42
C VAL A 256 4.80 -37.23 17.47
N ASP A 257 4.34 -38.46 17.27
CA ASP A 257 4.64 -39.57 18.18
C ASP A 257 6.15 -39.80 18.35
N ALA A 258 6.63 -39.80 19.60
CA ALA A 258 8.06 -39.89 19.93
C ALA A 258 8.72 -41.22 19.53
N LEU A 259 7.94 -42.26 19.21
CA LEU A 259 8.44 -43.56 18.79
C LEU A 259 8.66 -43.67 17.28
N LEU A 260 8.27 -42.64 16.52
CA LEU A 260 8.48 -42.61 15.07
C LEU A 260 9.97 -42.55 14.73
N THR A 261 10.33 -43.25 13.67
CA THR A 261 11.65 -43.11 13.07
C THR A 261 11.81 -41.72 12.44
N VAL A 262 13.05 -41.24 12.33
CA VAL A 262 13.37 -39.96 11.64
C VAL A 262 12.76 -39.93 10.23
N ARG A 263 12.70 -41.08 9.54
CA ARG A 263 12.11 -41.19 8.20
C ARG A 263 10.60 -40.94 8.22
N GLU A 264 9.89 -41.49 9.19
CA GLU A 264 8.44 -41.29 9.33
C GLU A 264 8.12 -39.86 9.71
N GLY A 265 8.85 -39.28 10.68
CA GLY A 265 8.74 -37.86 11.02
C GLY A 265 8.99 -36.95 9.83
N HIS A 266 10.02 -37.25 9.02
CA HIS A 266 10.30 -36.50 7.78
C HIS A 266 9.16 -36.60 6.75
N ILE A 267 8.52 -37.77 6.61
CA ILE A 267 7.36 -37.94 5.72
C ILE A 267 6.16 -37.11 6.22
N ILE A 268 5.91 -37.08 7.53
CA ILE A 268 4.84 -36.24 8.11
C ILE A 268 5.15 -34.76 7.87
N ALA A 269 6.38 -34.31 8.12
CA ALA A 269 6.81 -32.95 7.83
C ALA A 269 6.55 -32.58 6.36
N HIS A 270 6.96 -33.43 5.41
CA HIS A 270 6.69 -33.19 3.99
C HIS A 270 5.20 -33.09 3.67
N ARG A 271 4.35 -33.98 4.22
CA ARG A 271 2.90 -33.91 4.01
C ARG A 271 2.29 -32.62 4.56
N VAL A 272 2.72 -32.18 5.75
CA VAL A 272 2.29 -30.90 6.33
C VAL A 272 2.71 -29.73 5.45
N LYS A 273 3.96 -29.72 4.98
CA LYS A 273 4.46 -28.69 4.07
C LYS A 273 3.63 -28.63 2.79
N ASP A 274 3.46 -29.76 2.12
CA ASP A 274 2.76 -29.86 0.85
C ASP A 274 1.30 -29.42 1.00
N HIS A 275 0.62 -29.88 2.05
CA HIS A 275 -0.78 -29.50 2.33
C HIS A 275 -0.95 -28.00 2.58
N ILE A 276 -0.04 -27.36 3.31
CA ILE A 276 -0.07 -25.91 3.54
C ILE A 276 0.15 -25.15 2.21
N LEU A 277 1.15 -25.55 1.41
CA LEU A 277 1.45 -24.90 0.13
C LEU A 277 0.32 -25.05 -0.89
N GLU A 278 -0.37 -26.18 -0.89
CA GLU A 278 -1.54 -26.43 -1.75
C GLU A 278 -2.79 -25.65 -1.27
N SER A 279 -2.94 -25.49 0.04
CA SER A 279 -4.13 -24.85 0.64
C SER A 279 -4.02 -23.33 0.71
N VAL A 280 -2.81 -22.77 0.82
CA VAL A 280 -2.59 -21.33 1.03
C VAL A 280 -1.63 -20.78 -0.01
N SER A 281 -2.19 -20.20 -1.08
CA SER A 281 -1.41 -19.69 -2.22
C SER A 281 -0.45 -18.53 -1.89
N GLN A 282 -0.61 -17.89 -0.73
CA GLN A 282 0.25 -16.81 -0.26
C GLN A 282 1.53 -17.32 0.43
N VAL A 283 1.63 -18.62 0.71
CA VAL A 283 2.82 -19.23 1.33
C VAL A 283 3.75 -19.73 0.24
N GLN A 284 5.00 -19.26 0.25
CA GLN A 284 6.02 -19.68 -0.71
C GLN A 284 6.84 -20.85 -0.20
N ASP A 285 7.15 -20.89 1.10
CA ASP A 285 7.92 -21.98 1.69
C ASP A 285 7.55 -22.18 3.16
N VAL A 286 7.68 -23.43 3.59
CA VAL A 286 7.45 -23.87 4.97
C VAL A 286 8.63 -24.72 5.42
N HIS A 287 9.22 -24.32 6.54
CA HIS A 287 10.22 -25.08 7.26
C HIS A 287 9.59 -25.69 8.50
N ILE A 288 9.73 -27.01 8.66
CA ILE A 288 9.05 -27.77 9.70
C ILE A 288 10.09 -28.41 10.61
N HIS A 289 10.02 -28.05 11.88
CA HIS A 289 10.71 -28.73 12.97
C HIS A 289 9.77 -29.78 13.58
N ILE A 290 10.23 -31.03 13.66
CA ILE A 290 9.49 -32.12 14.30
C ILE A 290 9.90 -32.20 15.76
N GLU A 291 8.93 -32.10 16.66
CA GLU A 291 9.08 -32.24 18.10
C GLU A 291 8.52 -33.61 18.55
N PRO A 292 9.22 -34.36 19.42
CA PRO A 292 8.71 -35.62 19.93
C PRO A 292 7.69 -35.39 21.04
N ASP A 293 6.48 -35.93 20.87
CA ASP A 293 5.46 -35.95 21.92
C ASP A 293 5.75 -37.06 22.93
N SER A 294 6.30 -36.65 24.07
CA SER A 294 6.68 -37.54 25.18
C SER A 294 5.63 -37.59 26.28
N GLU A 295 4.53 -36.83 26.17
CA GLU A 295 3.41 -36.98 27.08
C GLU A 295 2.61 -38.24 26.67
N PRO A 296 2.44 -39.21 27.58
CA PRO A 296 1.54 -40.34 27.32
C PRO A 296 0.14 -39.76 27.09
N GLY A 297 -0.49 -40.11 25.97
CA GLY A 297 -1.84 -39.68 25.65
C GLY A 297 -2.78 -39.92 26.84
N ASN A 298 -3.43 -38.84 27.30
CA ASN A 298 -4.56 -38.90 28.21
C ASN A 298 -5.80 -39.41 27.46
#